data_AF-H3ZC86-F1
#
_entry.id   AF-H3ZC86-F1
#
_cell.length_a   1.000
_cell.length_b   1.000
_cell.length_c   1.000
_cell.angle_alpha   90.00
_cell.angle_beta   90.00
_cell.angle_gamma   90.00
#
_symmetry.space_group_name_H-M   'P 1'
#
loop_
_entity.id
_entity.type
_entity.pdbx_description
1 polymer ?
#
loop_
_entity_poly.entity_id
_entity_poly.type
_entity_poly.pdbx_seq_one_letter_code
_entity_poly.pdbx_strand_id
1 'polypeptide(L)'
;MQGHDPKDQNAAKMNRRKFLTRTGAGLVIASIPARSVWASSGGLTQSIVASGHGSDFANGHQLKLESPGYFRNRATSQNNLLFINVFGGPPIGVAAKNYNATLGDVLKNPGSKKLGGPANINFNLVGVYLNAFFSGSAPFDRIYYPIVGPDKPFATFQQFAFYLYEQATSSPESTSAALGNLITQYHG
;
A
#
# COMPACT_ATOMS: atom_id res chain seq x y z
N MET A 1 -67.60 23.24 32.59
CA MET A 1 -66.69 22.72 33.63
C MET A 1 -65.97 21.54 32.98
N GLN A 2 -64.79 21.78 32.37
CA GLN A 2 -63.45 21.50 32.93
C GLN A 2 -63.10 20.01 32.74
N GLY A 3 -62.01 19.58 32.09
CA GLY A 3 -60.87 20.31 31.52
C GLY A 3 -59.87 19.37 30.80
N HIS A 4 -58.80 19.99 30.28
CA HIS A 4 -57.41 19.53 30.11
C HIS A 4 -57.01 18.37 29.14
N ASP A 5 -56.24 18.80 28.11
CA ASP A 5 -55.13 18.21 27.32
C ASP A 5 -54.19 17.17 28.00
N PRO A 6 -53.21 16.52 27.29
CA PRO A 6 -53.05 16.23 25.84
C PRO A 6 -52.34 14.86 25.52
N LYS A 7 -52.03 14.65 24.22
CA LYS A 7 -50.97 13.78 23.61
C LYS A 7 -51.28 12.28 23.43
N ASP A 8 -51.20 11.81 22.18
CA ASP A 8 -49.98 11.08 21.82
C ASP A 8 -49.73 11.03 20.31
N GLN A 9 -48.45 11.20 19.99
CA GLN A 9 -47.94 11.43 18.65
C GLN A 9 -47.90 10.11 17.87
N ASN A 10 -48.65 10.10 16.77
CA ASN A 10 -48.66 8.99 15.83
C ASN A 10 -47.32 8.94 15.08
N ALA A 11 -46.70 7.76 15.14
CA ALA A 11 -45.87 7.13 14.13
C ALA A 11 -44.97 8.04 13.26
N ALA A 12 -43.67 7.93 13.46
CA ALA A 12 -42.79 7.25 12.50
C ALA A 12 -41.31 7.46 12.84
N LYS A 13 -40.53 6.47 12.37
CA LYS A 13 -39.12 6.57 11.99
C LYS A 13 -38.05 6.11 13.01
N MET A 14 -37.97 4.78 13.02
CA MET A 14 -36.76 3.99 12.71
C MET A 14 -35.58 3.98 13.69
N ASN A 15 -35.47 2.82 14.34
CA ASN A 15 -34.28 1.98 14.47
C ASN A 15 -33.13 2.44 15.38
N ARG A 16 -33.35 2.31 16.70
CA ARG A 16 -32.27 2.20 17.70
C ARG A 16 -31.99 0.71 17.96
N ARG A 17 -30.79 0.28 17.59
CA ARG A 17 -30.22 -1.08 17.74
C ARG A 17 -30.55 -1.69 19.10
N LYS A 18 -31.40 -2.72 19.11
CA LYS A 18 -31.60 -3.60 20.27
C LYS A 18 -30.57 -4.72 20.16
N PHE A 19 -29.60 -4.73 21.07
CA PHE A 19 -28.76 -5.91 21.30
C PHE A 19 -29.65 -7.01 21.85
N LEU A 20 -29.95 -8.00 21.01
CA LEU A 20 -30.55 -9.25 21.46
C LEU A 20 -29.41 -10.21 21.82
N THR A 21 -29.14 -10.32 23.12
CA THR A 21 -28.38 -11.43 23.69
C THR A 21 -29.35 -12.58 23.93
N ARG A 22 -29.22 -13.69 23.22
CA ARG A 22 -29.69 -14.98 23.74
C ARG A 22 -28.97 -16.18 23.15
N THR A 23 -28.42 -16.95 24.08
CA THR A 23 -27.80 -18.26 24.06
C THR A 23 -28.52 -19.30 23.21
N GLY A 24 -27.77 -20.07 22.43
CA GLY A 24 -28.21 -21.29 21.77
C GLY A 24 -27.02 -22.05 21.20
N ALA A 25 -26.53 -23.05 21.93
CA ALA A 25 -25.45 -23.93 21.48
C ALA A 25 -25.96 -24.84 20.35
N GLY A 26 -25.46 -24.60 19.15
CA GLY A 26 -25.53 -25.48 17.99
C GLY A 26 -24.27 -25.23 17.18
N LEU A 27 -23.57 -26.29 16.76
CA LEU A 27 -22.32 -26.19 16.03
C LEU A 27 -22.59 -25.55 14.66
N VAL A 28 -22.60 -24.22 14.60
CA VAL A 28 -22.53 -23.49 13.35
C VAL A 28 -21.11 -23.72 12.86
N ILE A 29 -20.95 -24.60 11.88
CA ILE A 29 -19.83 -24.43 10.95
C ILE A 29 -20.13 -23.07 10.32
N ALA A 30 -19.60 -22.01 10.94
CA ALA A 30 -19.47 -20.77 10.25
C ALA A 30 -18.64 -21.17 9.03
N SER A 31 -19.26 -21.20 7.87
CA SER A 31 -18.53 -20.87 6.66
C SER A 31 -18.05 -19.44 6.93
N ILE A 32 -16.94 -19.33 7.67
CA ILE A 32 -16.00 -18.24 7.48
C ILE A 32 -15.87 -18.27 5.96
N PRO A 33 -16.28 -17.21 5.23
CA PRO A 33 -15.65 -17.01 3.96
C PRO A 33 -14.17 -16.87 4.35
N ALA A 34 -13.44 -17.99 4.33
CA ALA A 34 -12.00 -18.06 4.57
C ALA A 34 -11.33 -17.54 3.31
N ARG A 35 -11.68 -16.30 3.01
CA ARG A 35 -11.04 -15.32 2.16
C ARG A 35 -11.38 -14.01 2.86
N SER A 36 -10.66 -13.75 3.94
CA SER A 36 -10.49 -12.42 4.48
C SER A 36 -10.33 -11.46 3.30
N VAL A 37 -10.99 -10.31 3.36
CA VAL A 37 -11.05 -9.27 2.31
C VAL A 37 -9.69 -8.55 2.18
N TRP A 38 -8.61 -9.33 2.20
CA TRP A 38 -7.20 -8.98 2.17
C TRP A 38 -6.41 -9.86 1.19
N ALA A 39 -7.02 -10.91 0.60
CA ALA A 39 -6.30 -11.96 -0.14
C ALA A 39 -6.39 -11.89 -1.67
N SER A 40 -6.82 -10.79 -2.27
CA SER A 40 -6.61 -10.62 -3.72
C SER A 40 -6.43 -9.16 -4.07
N SER A 41 -5.17 -8.77 -4.24
CA SER A 41 -4.69 -7.58 -4.98
C SER A 41 -5.17 -6.18 -4.56
N GLY A 42 -6.07 -6.04 -3.59
CA GLY A 42 -6.67 -4.76 -3.21
C GLY A 42 -6.13 -4.12 -1.93
N GLY A 43 -5.64 -4.87 -0.92
CA GLY A 43 -5.40 -4.32 0.43
C GLY A 43 -4.43 -3.14 0.49
N LEU A 44 -3.18 -3.31 0.06
CA LEU A 44 -2.15 -2.26 0.13
C LEU A 44 -2.37 -1.15 -0.92
N THR A 45 -2.71 -1.54 -2.14
CA THR A 45 -3.02 -0.61 -3.24
C THR A 45 -4.26 0.23 -2.95
N GLN A 46 -5.35 -0.38 -2.48
CA GLN A 46 -6.53 0.35 -2.00
C GLN A 46 -6.23 1.08 -0.70
N SER A 47 -5.36 0.61 0.20
CA SER A 47 -5.04 1.40 1.40
C SER A 47 -4.29 2.68 1.03
N ILE A 48 -3.33 2.63 0.11
CA ILE A 48 -2.62 3.84 -0.37
C ILE A 48 -3.58 4.74 -1.16
N VAL A 49 -4.38 4.17 -2.06
CA VAL A 49 -5.33 4.92 -2.90
C VAL A 49 -6.56 5.43 -2.10
N ALA A 50 -7.01 4.70 -1.08
CA ALA A 50 -8.15 5.05 -0.23
C ALA A 50 -7.77 5.98 0.93
N SER A 51 -6.51 5.94 1.40
CA SER A 51 -5.95 7.05 2.21
C SER A 51 -6.02 8.37 1.43
N GLY A 52 -6.07 8.29 0.11
CA GLY A 52 -6.32 9.37 -0.82
C GLY A 52 -7.78 9.61 -1.25
N HIS A 53 -8.76 8.88 -0.70
CA HIS A 53 -10.18 9.08 -1.05
C HIS A 53 -10.89 10.15 -0.21
N GLY A 54 -10.30 10.56 0.92
CA GLY A 54 -10.81 11.69 1.73
C GLY A 54 -10.23 13.04 1.32
N SER A 55 -9.07 13.02 0.69
CA SER A 55 -8.29 14.19 0.25
C SER A 55 -7.64 13.83 -1.08
N ASP A 56 -7.88 14.62 -2.12
CA ASP A 56 -7.36 14.44 -3.48
C ASP A 56 -5.82 14.49 -3.50
N PHE A 57 -5.17 13.39 -3.09
CA PHE A 57 -3.72 13.33 -2.97
C PHE A 57 -3.03 13.38 -4.34
N ALA A 58 -3.74 13.06 -5.41
CA ALA A 58 -3.24 13.16 -6.76
C ALA A 58 -3.54 14.53 -7.38
N ASN A 59 -4.10 15.49 -6.62
CA ASN A 59 -4.47 16.83 -7.09
C ASN A 59 -5.28 16.79 -8.41
N GLY A 60 -6.12 15.78 -8.60
CA GLY A 60 -6.97 15.59 -9.77
C GLY A 60 -6.27 14.98 -10.97
N HIS A 61 -4.96 14.72 -10.88
CA HIS A 61 -4.17 14.11 -11.95
C HIS A 61 -4.17 12.59 -11.88
N GLN A 62 -4.12 11.95 -13.04
CA GLN A 62 -4.02 10.49 -13.13
C GLN A 62 -2.65 10.02 -12.61
N LEU A 63 -2.66 8.98 -11.78
CA LEU A 63 -1.43 8.32 -11.36
C LEU A 63 -0.74 7.67 -12.56
N LYS A 64 0.58 7.83 -12.62
CA LYS A 64 1.41 7.29 -13.69
C LYS A 64 2.71 6.75 -13.10
N LEU A 65 2.90 5.45 -13.19
CA LEU A 65 4.03 4.73 -12.60
C LEU A 65 4.83 4.01 -13.69
N GLU A 66 6.13 4.00 -13.51
CA GLU A 66 7.07 3.25 -14.33
C GLU A 66 7.45 1.92 -13.67
N SER A 67 7.79 0.94 -14.49
CA SER A 67 8.21 -0.37 -13.98
C SER A 67 9.55 -0.28 -13.25
N PRO A 68 9.89 -1.20 -12.32
CA PRO A 68 11.23 -1.19 -11.74
C PRO A 68 12.31 -1.47 -12.81
N GLY A 69 11.95 -2.13 -13.91
CA GLY A 69 12.81 -2.32 -15.09
C GLY A 69 13.15 -1.03 -15.82
N TYR A 70 12.28 -0.01 -15.79
CA TYR A 70 12.59 1.32 -16.33
C TYR A 70 13.75 1.96 -15.58
N PHE A 71 13.73 1.91 -14.24
CA PHE A 71 14.82 2.45 -13.41
C PHE A 71 16.09 1.60 -13.48
N ARG A 72 15.99 0.30 -13.77
CA ARG A 72 17.18 -0.55 -14.01
C ARG A 72 18.04 -0.02 -15.16
N ASN A 73 17.41 0.50 -16.20
CA ASN A 73 18.07 0.98 -17.42
C ASN A 73 18.46 2.47 -17.34
N ARG A 74 18.17 3.16 -16.23
CA ARG A 74 18.46 4.58 -16.04
C ARG A 74 19.23 4.78 -14.74
N ALA A 75 20.51 5.12 -14.88
CA ALA A 75 21.32 5.50 -13.71
C ALA A 75 20.82 6.83 -13.13
N THR A 76 20.58 6.85 -11.84
CA THR A 76 20.17 7.99 -11.04
C THR A 76 21.05 8.09 -9.80
N SER A 77 21.06 9.24 -9.13
CA SER A 77 21.76 9.39 -7.85
C SER A 77 21.26 8.41 -6.79
N GLN A 78 19.98 8.02 -6.85
CA GLN A 78 19.37 7.08 -5.91
C GLN A 78 19.93 5.66 -6.04
N ASN A 79 20.49 5.28 -7.18
CA ASN A 79 21.05 3.94 -7.38
C ASN A 79 22.21 3.64 -6.44
N ASN A 80 22.91 4.65 -5.92
CA ASN A 80 24.05 4.49 -5.01
C ASN A 80 23.63 4.43 -3.53
N LEU A 81 22.36 4.67 -3.21
CA LEU A 81 21.89 4.57 -1.84
C LEU A 81 21.84 3.10 -1.41
N LEU A 82 22.29 2.84 -0.18
CA LEU A 82 22.18 1.51 0.42
C LEU A 82 20.71 1.19 0.68
N PHE A 83 20.30 -0.02 0.34
CA PHE A 83 18.93 -0.50 0.59
C PHE A 83 18.55 -0.34 2.07
N ILE A 84 19.47 -0.71 2.98
CA ILE A 84 19.25 -0.61 4.42
C ILE A 84 19.06 0.83 4.91
N ASN A 85 19.71 1.81 4.29
CA ASN A 85 19.56 3.22 4.68
C ASN A 85 18.21 3.79 4.23
N VAL A 86 17.65 3.28 3.14
CA VAL A 86 16.36 3.72 2.60
C VAL A 86 15.20 3.04 3.31
N PHE A 87 15.26 1.71 3.43
CA PHE A 87 14.14 0.89 3.92
C PHE A 87 14.24 0.55 5.41
N GLY A 88 15.35 0.86 6.09
CA GLY A 88 15.53 0.62 7.52
C GLY A 88 15.87 -0.83 7.87
N GLY A 89 15.98 -1.71 6.88
CA GLY A 89 16.37 -3.11 7.06
C GLY A 89 17.04 -3.69 5.81
N PRO A 90 17.71 -4.86 5.93
CA PRO A 90 18.39 -5.48 4.81
C PRO A 90 17.41 -5.93 3.72
N PRO A 91 17.86 -6.17 2.47
CA PRO A 91 16.98 -6.74 1.45
C PRO A 91 16.34 -8.05 1.92
N ILE A 92 15.06 -8.24 1.63
CA ILE A 92 14.27 -9.34 2.17
C ILE A 92 14.68 -10.65 1.50
N GLY A 93 14.92 -11.69 2.30
CA GLY A 93 15.23 -13.04 1.83
C GLY A 93 16.58 -13.17 1.12
N VAL A 94 17.55 -12.27 1.38
CA VAL A 94 18.91 -12.37 0.83
C VAL A 94 19.92 -12.77 1.90
N ALA A 95 21.04 -13.37 1.48
CA ALA A 95 22.14 -13.70 2.40
C ALA A 95 22.80 -12.46 3.01
N ALA A 96 23.29 -12.57 4.25
CA ALA A 96 23.89 -11.48 5.04
C ALA A 96 24.99 -10.69 4.30
N LYS A 97 25.80 -11.37 3.49
CA LYS A 97 26.84 -10.74 2.66
C LYS A 97 26.31 -9.66 1.69
N ASN A 98 25.01 -9.67 1.42
CA ASN A 98 24.33 -8.74 0.52
C ASN A 98 23.55 -7.62 1.26
N TYR A 99 23.70 -7.49 2.59
CA TYR A 99 22.97 -6.46 3.34
C TYR A 99 23.36 -5.03 2.96
N ASN A 100 24.58 -4.86 2.45
CA ASN A 100 25.08 -3.59 1.93
C ASN A 100 24.79 -3.39 0.43
N ALA A 101 23.83 -4.14 -0.14
CA ALA A 101 23.40 -3.90 -1.52
C ALA A 101 22.80 -2.50 -1.68
N THR A 102 23.15 -1.85 -2.79
CA THR A 102 22.54 -0.58 -3.18
C THR A 102 21.19 -0.79 -3.86
N LEU A 103 20.39 0.27 -3.99
CA LEU A 103 19.17 0.24 -4.81
C LEU A 103 19.50 -0.18 -6.26
N GLY A 104 20.63 0.27 -6.79
CA GLY A 104 21.11 -0.12 -8.12
C GLY A 104 21.43 -1.62 -8.22
N ASP A 105 22.04 -2.21 -7.20
CA ASP A 105 22.35 -3.65 -7.18
C ASP A 105 21.07 -4.49 -7.20
N VAL A 106 20.06 -4.09 -6.42
CA VAL A 106 18.74 -4.73 -6.41
C VAL A 106 18.07 -4.64 -7.78
N LEU A 107 18.07 -3.46 -8.41
CA LEU A 107 17.49 -3.26 -9.74
C LEU A 107 18.19 -4.06 -10.84
N LYS A 108 19.52 -4.20 -10.77
CA LYS A 108 20.33 -4.94 -11.76
C LYS A 108 20.22 -6.45 -11.61
N ASN A 109 19.87 -6.95 -10.43
CA ASN A 109 19.82 -8.38 -10.12
C ASN A 109 18.41 -8.83 -9.70
N PRO A 110 17.38 -8.66 -10.57
CA PRO A 110 16.04 -9.16 -10.28
C PRO A 110 16.04 -10.69 -10.28
N GLY A 111 15.04 -11.26 -9.62
CA GLY A 111 14.82 -12.70 -9.52
C GLY A 111 14.65 -13.14 -8.07
N SER A 112 13.75 -14.10 -7.85
CA SER A 112 13.35 -14.49 -6.49
C SER A 112 14.45 -15.14 -5.65
N LYS A 113 15.49 -15.66 -6.31
CA LYS A 113 16.67 -16.29 -5.69
C LYS A 113 17.90 -15.37 -5.69
N LYS A 114 17.74 -14.10 -6.09
CA LYS A 114 18.81 -13.09 -6.19
C LYS A 114 18.51 -11.92 -5.24
N LEU A 115 19.00 -10.73 -5.56
CA LEU A 115 18.72 -9.51 -4.78
C LEU A 115 17.27 -9.04 -4.90
N GLY A 116 16.54 -9.50 -5.91
CA GLY A 116 15.09 -9.29 -6.02
C GLY A 116 14.28 -9.83 -4.83
N GLY A 117 14.79 -10.83 -4.10
CA GLY A 117 14.11 -11.43 -2.95
C GLY A 117 12.83 -12.21 -3.33
N PRO A 118 12.17 -12.88 -2.37
CA PRO A 118 10.97 -13.69 -2.63
C PRO A 118 9.95 -12.96 -3.51
N ALA A 119 9.47 -13.61 -4.58
CA ALA A 119 8.54 -13.03 -5.54
C ALA A 119 8.95 -11.65 -6.13
N ASN A 120 10.25 -11.32 -6.17
CA ASN A 120 10.77 -9.99 -6.58
C ASN A 120 10.39 -8.83 -5.66
N ILE A 121 10.11 -9.09 -4.38
CA ILE A 121 9.67 -8.06 -3.45
C ILE A 121 10.64 -6.87 -3.36
N ASN A 122 11.95 -7.09 -3.24
CA ASN A 122 12.92 -6.00 -3.14
C ASN A 122 12.96 -5.18 -4.43
N PHE A 123 12.84 -5.84 -5.59
CA PHE A 123 12.79 -5.17 -6.89
C PHE A 123 11.56 -4.26 -7.01
N ASN A 124 10.40 -4.75 -6.57
CA ASN A 124 9.15 -4.00 -6.58
C ASN A 124 9.15 -2.86 -5.54
N LEU A 125 9.70 -3.10 -4.34
CA LEU A 125 9.90 -2.06 -3.32
C LEU A 125 10.69 -0.87 -3.86
N VAL A 126 11.85 -1.14 -4.48
CA VAL A 126 12.68 -0.10 -5.08
C VAL A 126 11.93 0.62 -6.19
N GLY A 127 11.22 -0.11 -7.06
CA GLY A 127 10.45 0.51 -8.14
C GLY A 127 9.37 1.47 -7.65
N VAL A 128 8.54 1.05 -6.68
CA VAL A 128 7.48 1.92 -6.15
C VAL A 128 8.06 3.10 -5.37
N TYR A 129 9.14 2.89 -4.62
CA TYR A 129 9.86 3.98 -3.95
C TYR A 129 10.37 5.04 -4.94
N LEU A 130 11.03 4.62 -6.02
CA LEU A 130 11.56 5.55 -7.03
C LEU A 130 10.45 6.27 -7.81
N ASN A 131 9.31 5.62 -8.02
CA ASN A 131 8.13 6.30 -8.58
C ASN A 131 7.67 7.46 -7.69
N ALA A 132 7.61 7.24 -6.38
CA ALA A 132 7.25 8.30 -5.44
C ALA A 132 8.32 9.41 -5.43
N PHE A 133 9.59 9.01 -5.38
CA PHE A 133 10.74 9.93 -5.31
C PHE A 133 10.83 10.87 -6.52
N PHE A 134 10.60 10.33 -7.72
CA PHE A 134 10.68 11.09 -8.97
C PHE A 134 9.35 11.68 -9.44
N SER A 135 8.28 11.55 -8.64
CA SER A 135 6.95 12.05 -9.00
C SER A 135 6.99 13.54 -9.36
N GLY A 136 6.56 13.87 -10.58
CA GLY A 136 6.49 15.25 -11.08
C GLY A 136 7.85 15.94 -11.25
N SER A 137 8.96 15.21 -11.21
CA SER A 137 10.31 15.77 -11.26
C SER A 137 10.97 15.54 -12.62
N ALA A 138 11.61 16.55 -13.21
CA ALA A 138 12.43 16.34 -14.41
C ALA A 138 13.71 15.53 -14.08
N PRO A 139 14.20 14.65 -14.98
CA PRO A 139 13.71 14.30 -16.31
C PRO A 139 12.66 13.16 -16.32
N PHE A 140 11.98 12.92 -15.21
CA PHE A 140 10.96 11.88 -15.03
C PHE A 140 9.54 12.44 -15.11
N ASP A 141 9.30 13.32 -16.08
CA ASP A 141 8.02 14.00 -16.36
C ASP A 141 6.83 13.04 -16.57
N ARG A 142 7.10 11.79 -16.97
CA ARG A 142 6.11 10.74 -17.15
C ARG A 142 5.71 10.03 -15.85
N ILE A 143 6.33 10.35 -14.72
CA ILE A 143 6.03 9.74 -13.43
C ILE A 143 5.18 10.71 -12.61
N TYR A 144 4.01 10.25 -12.18
CA TYR A 144 3.13 10.97 -11.28
C TYR A 144 2.58 10.04 -10.21
N TYR A 145 3.23 10.07 -9.05
CA TYR A 145 2.86 9.28 -7.87
C TYR A 145 3.11 10.08 -6.59
N PRO A 146 2.36 11.17 -6.36
CA PRO A 146 2.63 12.15 -5.30
C PRO A 146 2.12 11.68 -3.94
N ILE A 147 2.55 10.51 -3.48
CA ILE A 147 2.11 9.94 -2.20
C ILE A 147 2.89 10.47 -0.98
N VAL A 148 3.92 11.28 -1.21
CA VAL A 148 4.78 11.87 -0.18
C VAL A 148 4.68 13.39 -0.22
N GLY A 149 4.40 14.02 0.92
CA GLY A 149 4.31 15.48 1.07
C GLY A 149 3.34 15.94 2.17
N PRO A 150 3.21 17.26 2.39
CA PRO A 150 2.45 17.85 3.51
C PRO A 150 0.97 17.42 3.61
N ASP A 151 0.33 17.12 2.47
CA ASP A 151 -1.08 16.70 2.39
C ASP A 151 -1.23 15.32 1.73
N LYS A 152 -0.18 14.51 1.76
CA LYS A 152 -0.14 13.21 1.10
C LYS A 152 -0.17 12.08 2.14
N PRO A 153 -0.47 10.84 1.74
CA PRO A 153 -0.53 9.70 2.67
C PRO A 153 0.71 9.53 3.56
N PHE A 154 1.89 9.94 3.09
CA PHE A 154 3.13 9.94 3.86
C PHE A 154 3.73 11.35 3.92
N ALA A 155 4.17 11.77 5.10
CA ALA A 155 4.79 13.10 5.23
C ALA A 155 6.22 13.13 4.65
N THR A 156 6.94 12.00 4.71
CA THR A 156 8.33 11.89 4.24
C THR A 156 8.59 10.62 3.44
N PHE A 157 9.62 10.65 2.59
CA PHE A 157 10.04 9.47 1.84
C PHE A 157 10.51 8.32 2.74
N GLN A 158 11.08 8.64 3.90
CA GLN A 158 11.53 7.64 4.85
C GLN A 158 10.35 6.91 5.51
N GLN A 159 9.30 7.65 5.91
CA GLN A 159 8.07 7.03 6.42
C GLN A 159 7.43 6.11 5.38
N PHE A 160 7.40 6.55 4.11
CA PHE A 160 6.90 5.72 3.03
C PHE A 160 7.74 4.45 2.83
N ALA A 161 9.06 4.57 2.78
CA ALA A 161 9.96 3.43 2.61
C ALA A 161 9.84 2.42 3.77
N PHE A 162 9.76 2.90 5.01
CA PHE A 162 9.58 2.06 6.20
C PHE A 162 8.23 1.34 6.17
N TYR A 163 7.15 2.04 5.83
CA TYR A 163 5.84 1.43 5.66
C TYR A 163 5.88 0.30 4.62
N LEU A 164 6.46 0.55 3.45
CA LEU A 164 6.59 -0.48 2.42
C LEU A 164 7.38 -1.69 2.92
N TYR A 165 8.48 -1.46 3.64
CA TYR A 165 9.33 -2.51 4.17
C TYR A 165 8.66 -3.34 5.27
N GLU A 166 7.90 -2.71 6.17
CA GLU A 166 7.11 -3.41 7.20
C GLU A 166 6.04 -4.32 6.59
N GLN A 167 5.33 -3.84 5.56
CA GLN A 167 4.35 -4.65 4.84
C GLN A 167 5.01 -5.81 4.09
N ALA A 168 6.17 -5.54 3.49
CA ALA A 168 6.93 -6.55 2.75
C ALA A 168 7.54 -7.63 3.64
N THR A 169 8.03 -7.28 4.84
CA THR A 169 8.56 -8.26 5.79
C THR A 169 7.48 -9.12 6.41
N SER A 170 6.29 -8.55 6.64
CA SER A 170 5.14 -9.27 7.20
C SER A 170 4.51 -10.26 6.20
N SER A 171 4.48 -9.92 4.91
CA SER A 171 3.90 -10.79 3.87
C SER A 171 4.56 -10.55 2.50
N PRO A 172 5.77 -11.09 2.25
CA PRO A 172 6.57 -10.74 1.07
C PRO A 172 5.88 -11.02 -0.27
N GLU A 173 5.23 -12.18 -0.41
CA GLU A 173 4.63 -12.58 -1.69
C GLU A 173 3.37 -11.78 -2.03
N SER A 174 2.46 -11.60 -1.07
CA SER A 174 1.23 -10.83 -1.29
C SER A 174 1.54 -9.34 -1.47
N THR A 175 2.49 -8.79 -0.72
CA THR A 175 2.95 -7.41 -0.90
C THR A 175 3.60 -7.25 -2.27
N SER A 176 4.44 -8.20 -2.71
CA SER A 176 5.08 -8.12 -4.03
C SER A 176 4.03 -8.14 -5.15
N ALA A 177 3.04 -9.02 -5.05
CA ALA A 177 1.92 -9.07 -6.01
C ALA A 177 1.11 -7.77 -6.01
N ALA A 178 0.82 -7.19 -4.84
CA ALA A 178 0.10 -5.92 -4.73
C ALA A 178 0.87 -4.75 -5.39
N LEU A 179 2.18 -4.63 -5.11
CA LEU A 179 3.03 -3.61 -5.72
C LEU A 179 3.17 -3.80 -7.22
N GLY A 180 3.34 -5.05 -7.69
CA GLY A 180 3.37 -5.37 -9.13
C GLY A 180 2.06 -4.99 -9.83
N ASN A 181 0.91 -5.24 -9.19
CA ASN A 181 -0.40 -4.86 -9.72
C ASN A 181 -0.60 -3.34 -9.73
N LEU A 182 -0.17 -2.62 -8.68
CA LEU A 182 -0.19 -1.16 -8.65
C LEU A 182 0.58 -0.58 -9.85
N ILE A 183 1.81 -1.05 -10.07
CA ILE A 183 2.64 -0.61 -11.20
C ILE A 183 1.95 -0.94 -12.53
N THR A 184 1.41 -2.15 -12.68
CA THR A 184 0.75 -2.59 -13.93
C THR A 184 -0.52 -1.77 -14.21
N GLN A 185 -1.32 -1.49 -13.18
CA GLN A 185 -2.58 -0.76 -13.29
C GLN A 185 -2.36 0.69 -13.72
N TYR A 186 -1.30 1.32 -13.21
CA TYR A 186 -0.97 2.72 -13.48
C TYR A 186 0.24 2.85 -14.40
N HIS A 187 0.55 1.82 -15.19
CA HIS A 187 1.70 1.87 -16.06
C HIS A 187 1.52 2.92 -17.15
N GLY A 188 2.61 3.63 -17.44
CA GLY A 188 2.62 4.86 -18.21
C GLY A 188 2.97 4.78 -19.68
#